data_AF-B1I6N5-F1
#
_entry.id   AF-B1I6N5-F1
#
_cell.length_a   1.000
_cell.length_b   1.000
_cell.length_c   1.000
_cell.angle_alpha   90.00
_cell.angle_beta   90.00
_cell.angle_gamma   90.00
#
_symmetry.space_group_name_H-M   'P 1'
#
loop_
_entity.id
_entity.type
_entity.pdbx_description
1 polymer ?
#
loop_
_entity_poly.entity_id
_entity_poly.type
_entity_poly.pdbx_seq_one_letter_code
_entity_poly.pdbx_strand_id
1 'polypeptide(L)'
;MVNVGFGKELVKKVSCPFCGMAIDRPRELKTRRPGEMPAGACACGAVYTFDITGHNLGSAFLEALVLACDMDWELASDLASGEDYSEKILERYDDQSHYIVPGGAYEGRRVAGALYFVRLHQEIQEVTGEGAARRLLRSEPEPFVRAAVRTPAVRKSSLTKKQVEELVGANRIEPLLEAAAAQDKKVLRHLQRLLCSGDRLFRFRVTETLGRVSAVIAAEDPAPVANLLQELANSFQYSAASNWGALEAMGEIIAHAPGVFGGYIPVLYQFLQDEGLRPQAVRGIGTVARVRPELVRWTIPRLLLFLQDPNPETRGCTAWVLGNLAASEARPGLAAIAGREEAVEFYEDGRITRKTVGQLAAEALENIEFRSQKPETKSQKPE
;
A
#
# COMPACT_ATOMS: atom_id res chain seq x y z
N MET A 1 16.99 -38.87 -19.46
CA MET A 1 17.26 -37.67 -18.64
C MET A 1 16.50 -36.51 -19.25
N VAL A 2 15.34 -36.17 -18.67
CA VAL A 2 14.50 -35.06 -19.14
C VAL A 2 15.03 -33.79 -18.47
N ASN A 3 15.57 -32.88 -19.27
CA ASN A 3 16.09 -31.61 -18.81
C ASN A 3 14.90 -30.69 -18.47
N VAL A 4 14.65 -30.48 -17.18
CA VAL A 4 13.71 -29.48 -16.67
C VAL A 4 14.39 -28.11 -16.78
N GLY A 5 14.23 -27.47 -17.95
CA GLY A 5 14.65 -26.09 -18.16
C GLY A 5 13.62 -25.13 -17.56
N PHE A 6 13.96 -24.53 -16.42
CA PHE A 6 13.24 -23.40 -15.83
C PHE A 6 13.02 -22.31 -16.87
N GLY A 7 11.76 -22.04 -17.24
CA GLY A 7 11.41 -20.92 -18.12
C GLY A 7 11.74 -19.61 -17.41
N LYS A 8 12.84 -18.96 -17.80
CA LYS A 8 13.06 -17.54 -17.47
C LYS A 8 12.01 -16.74 -18.24
N GLU A 9 11.18 -15.98 -17.55
CA GLU A 9 10.31 -14.99 -18.20
C GLU A 9 11.16 -14.12 -19.14
N LEU A 10 10.80 -14.13 -20.43
CA LEU A 10 11.51 -13.38 -21.47
C LEU A 10 11.43 -11.85 -21.26
N VAL A 11 10.36 -11.40 -20.59
CA VAL A 11 10.07 -10.00 -20.30
C VAL A 11 9.36 -9.89 -18.94
N LYS A 12 9.51 -8.74 -18.28
CA LYS A 12 8.84 -8.41 -17.02
C LYS A 12 8.03 -7.13 -17.18
N LYS A 13 6.84 -7.08 -16.58
CA LYS A 13 6.05 -5.84 -16.48
C LYS A 13 6.83 -4.78 -15.72
N VAL A 14 6.76 -3.55 -16.20
CA VAL A 14 7.45 -2.42 -15.60
C VAL A 14 6.63 -1.94 -14.41
N SER A 15 7.30 -1.77 -13.27
CA SER A 15 6.70 -1.29 -12.04
C SER A 15 7.65 -0.32 -11.34
N CYS A 16 7.09 0.57 -10.52
CA CYS A 16 7.86 1.51 -9.72
C CYS A 16 8.72 0.72 -8.71
N PRO A 17 10.04 0.94 -8.65
CA PRO A 17 10.91 0.19 -7.73
C PRO A 17 10.70 0.57 -6.26
N PHE A 18 9.93 1.63 -5.97
CA PHE A 18 9.63 2.08 -4.61
C PHE A 18 8.32 1.52 -4.07
N CYS A 19 7.23 1.60 -4.85
CA CYS A 19 5.91 1.15 -4.38
C CYS A 19 5.41 -0.11 -5.10
N GLY A 20 6.13 -0.65 -6.08
CA GLY A 20 5.75 -1.86 -6.79
C GLY A 20 4.55 -1.72 -7.73
N MET A 21 3.94 -0.54 -7.81
CA MET A 21 2.81 -0.27 -8.71
C MET A 21 3.25 -0.22 -10.17
N ALA A 22 2.36 -0.63 -11.09
CA ALA A 22 2.55 -0.36 -12.50
C ALA A 22 2.72 1.15 -12.72
N ILE A 23 3.62 1.53 -13.63
CA ILE A 23 3.84 2.93 -14.01
C ILE A 23 3.31 3.15 -15.42
N ASP A 24 3.07 4.40 -15.76
CA ASP A 24 2.82 4.79 -17.14
C ASP A 24 4.12 4.81 -17.97
N ARG A 25 3.98 4.84 -19.30
CA ARG A 25 5.11 5.10 -20.20
C ARG A 25 5.64 6.52 -19.95
N PRO A 26 6.98 6.73 -19.89
CA PRO A 26 7.57 8.06 -19.84
C PRO A 26 7.20 8.85 -21.11
N ARG A 27 6.98 10.15 -20.96
CA ARG A 27 6.55 11.04 -22.06
C ARG A 27 7.33 12.35 -22.01
N GLU A 28 7.42 13.02 -23.15
CA GLU A 28 7.87 14.41 -23.17
C GLU A 28 6.86 15.28 -22.40
N LEU A 29 7.36 16.06 -21.45
CA LEU A 29 6.51 16.88 -20.59
C LEU A 29 6.38 18.28 -21.19
N LYS A 30 5.14 18.76 -21.33
CA LYS A 30 4.85 20.09 -21.92
C LYS A 30 5.46 21.26 -21.16
N THR A 31 5.79 21.06 -19.88
CA THR A 31 6.41 22.05 -18.99
C THR A 31 7.93 22.05 -19.06
N ARG A 32 8.55 21.14 -19.83
CA ARG A 32 10.01 20.96 -19.97
C ARG A 32 10.49 21.49 -21.32
N ARG A 33 11.77 21.90 -21.41
CA ARG A 33 12.33 22.42 -22.67
C ARG A 33 12.49 21.29 -23.69
N PRO A 34 12.39 21.58 -24.99
CA PRO A 34 12.71 20.61 -26.04
C PRO A 34 14.13 20.05 -25.86
N GLY A 35 14.27 18.72 -25.83
CA GLY A 35 15.55 18.03 -25.63
C GLY A 35 15.77 17.45 -24.23
N GLU A 36 14.87 17.73 -23.27
CA GLU A 36 14.86 17.08 -21.95
C GLU A 36 14.32 15.64 -22.04
N MET A 37 14.79 14.75 -21.17
CA MET A 37 14.45 13.32 -21.24
C MET A 37 12.95 13.09 -21.01
N PRO A 38 12.33 12.12 -21.72
CA PRO A 38 10.98 11.68 -21.40
C PRO A 38 10.89 11.26 -19.94
N ALA A 39 9.82 11.67 -19.26
CA ALA A 39 9.68 11.48 -17.82
C ALA A 39 8.25 11.10 -17.44
N GLY A 40 8.07 10.72 -16.18
CA GLY A 40 6.78 10.45 -15.59
C GLY A 40 6.85 10.45 -14.07
N ALA A 41 5.69 10.23 -13.46
CA ALA A 41 5.55 10.14 -12.01
C ALA A 41 4.73 8.92 -11.64
N CYS A 42 4.96 8.42 -10.44
CA CYS A 42 4.19 7.36 -9.81
C CYS A 42 3.33 7.96 -8.69
N ALA A 43 2.14 7.39 -8.47
CA ALA A 43 1.21 7.82 -7.43
C ALA A 43 1.79 7.80 -6.00
N CYS A 44 2.86 7.03 -5.76
CA CYS A 44 3.53 7.07 -4.46
C CYS A 44 4.31 8.37 -4.24
N GLY A 45 4.60 9.15 -5.29
CA GLY A 45 5.42 10.37 -5.27
C GLY A 45 6.83 10.20 -5.86
N ALA A 46 7.19 9.01 -6.36
CA ALA A 46 8.43 8.83 -7.10
C ALA A 46 8.31 9.42 -8.51
N VAL A 47 9.36 10.07 -9.00
CA VAL A 47 9.48 10.53 -10.39
C VAL A 47 10.51 9.68 -11.12
N TYR A 48 10.39 9.61 -12.43
CA TYR A 48 11.35 8.89 -13.26
C TYR A 48 11.61 9.57 -14.60
N THR A 49 12.85 9.44 -15.07
CA THR A 49 13.32 9.88 -16.39
C THR A 49 13.77 8.66 -17.20
N PHE A 50 13.67 8.75 -18.52
CA PHE A 50 14.04 7.69 -19.45
C PHE A 50 15.25 8.09 -20.29
N ASP A 51 16.34 7.35 -20.12
CA ASP A 51 17.48 7.41 -21.03
C ASP A 51 17.41 6.23 -22.02
N ILE A 52 17.21 6.55 -23.29
CA ILE A 52 17.13 5.56 -24.38
C ILE A 52 18.44 4.77 -24.56
N THR A 53 19.58 5.36 -24.18
CA THR A 53 20.89 4.74 -24.37
C THR A 53 21.29 3.77 -23.26
N GLY A 54 20.74 3.98 -22.05
CA GLY A 54 21.17 3.31 -20.81
C GLY A 54 22.53 3.78 -20.27
N HIS A 55 23.19 4.74 -20.93
CA HIS A 55 24.54 5.18 -20.59
C HIS A 55 24.57 6.62 -20.04
N ASN A 56 23.53 7.42 -20.22
CA ASN A 56 23.47 8.80 -19.75
C ASN A 56 22.75 8.93 -18.39
N LEU A 57 23.06 8.01 -17.48
CA LEU A 57 22.38 7.90 -16.18
C LEU A 57 22.62 9.10 -15.26
N GLY A 58 23.76 9.79 -15.41
CA GLY A 58 24.05 11.02 -14.65
C GLY A 58 23.11 12.17 -15.01
N SER A 59 22.86 12.39 -16.30
CA SER A 59 21.89 13.40 -16.74
C SER A 59 20.46 12.98 -16.40
N ALA A 60 20.14 11.69 -16.56
CA ALA A 60 18.84 11.14 -16.17
C ALA A 60 18.55 11.35 -14.68
N PHE A 61 19.55 11.13 -13.83
CA PHE A 61 19.50 11.40 -12.39
C PHE A 61 19.23 12.88 -12.09
N LEU A 62 20.04 13.80 -12.63
CA LEU A 62 19.88 15.24 -12.36
C LEU A 62 18.50 15.74 -12.80
N GLU A 63 18.06 15.34 -13.99
CA GLU A 63 16.73 15.68 -14.48
C GLU A 63 15.60 15.11 -13.61
N ALA A 64 15.76 13.88 -13.09
CA ALA A 64 14.79 13.27 -12.19
C ALA A 64 14.78 13.96 -10.81
N LEU A 65 15.93 14.37 -10.27
CA LEU A 65 16.02 15.03 -8.98
C LEU A 65 15.42 16.44 -9.02
N VAL A 66 15.76 17.21 -10.04
CA VAL A 66 15.18 18.54 -10.27
C VAL A 66 13.68 18.44 -10.50
N LEU A 67 13.24 17.43 -11.27
CA LEU A 67 11.81 17.17 -11.42
C LEU A 67 11.17 16.84 -10.06
N ALA A 68 11.78 16.00 -9.22
CA ALA A 68 11.26 15.69 -7.89
C ALA A 68 11.11 16.93 -7.00
N CYS A 69 12.00 17.91 -7.18
CA CYS A 69 12.01 19.21 -6.49
C CYS A 69 11.15 20.28 -7.18
N ASP A 70 10.17 19.89 -8.01
CA ASP A 70 9.29 20.81 -8.76
C ASP A 70 10.01 21.85 -9.63
N MET A 71 11.14 21.44 -10.22
CA MET A 71 12.05 22.27 -11.02
C MET A 71 12.86 23.29 -10.21
N ASP A 72 12.90 23.17 -8.88
CA ASP A 72 13.77 23.94 -8.01
C ASP A 72 15.20 23.36 -8.03
N TRP A 73 16.07 24.04 -8.76
CA TRP A 73 17.48 23.67 -8.90
C TRP A 73 18.31 23.98 -7.65
N GLU A 74 17.95 25.02 -6.90
CA GLU A 74 18.67 25.40 -5.68
C GLU A 74 18.41 24.34 -4.63
N LEU A 75 17.14 24.00 -4.41
CA LEU A 75 16.78 22.91 -3.51
C LEU A 75 17.43 21.59 -3.93
N ALA A 76 17.32 21.18 -5.20
CA ALA A 76 17.89 19.93 -5.68
C ALA A 76 19.41 19.83 -5.46
N SER A 77 20.12 20.96 -5.45
CA SER A 77 21.57 21.02 -5.23
C SER A 77 21.96 20.86 -3.76
N ASP A 78 21.04 21.19 -2.83
CA ASP A 78 21.27 21.13 -1.39
C ASP A 78 20.94 19.74 -0.79
N LEU A 79 20.27 18.85 -1.54
CA LEU A 79 19.88 17.53 -1.06
C LEU A 79 21.01 16.50 -1.11
N ALA A 80 21.09 15.66 -0.08
CA ALA A 80 22.03 14.54 0.03
C ALA A 80 21.38 13.19 -0.31
N SER A 81 22.03 12.42 -1.19
CA SER A 81 21.60 11.06 -1.56
C SER A 81 21.59 10.13 -0.34
N GLY A 82 20.48 9.43 -0.14
CA GLY A 82 20.28 8.50 0.98
C GLY A 82 19.84 9.16 2.30
N GLU A 83 19.95 10.49 2.41
CA GLU A 83 19.48 11.25 3.57
C GLU A 83 18.19 12.03 3.28
N ASP A 84 18.10 12.64 2.09
CA ASP A 84 16.98 13.48 1.68
C ASP A 84 16.13 12.86 0.57
N TYR A 85 16.73 11.96 -0.20
CA TYR A 85 16.06 11.24 -1.28
C TYR A 85 16.67 9.86 -1.51
N SER A 86 15.91 9.01 -2.18
CA SER A 86 16.35 7.69 -2.62
C SER A 86 16.34 7.58 -4.14
N GLU A 87 17.33 6.85 -4.68
CA GLU A 87 17.51 6.59 -6.10
C GLU A 87 17.38 5.09 -6.43
N LYS A 88 16.82 4.78 -7.60
CA LYS A 88 16.73 3.41 -8.14
C LYS A 88 16.85 3.46 -9.66
N ILE A 89 17.41 2.42 -10.25
CA ILE A 89 17.56 2.29 -11.70
C ILE A 89 16.89 1.01 -12.15
N LEU A 90 16.04 1.11 -13.18
CA LEU A 90 15.54 -0.04 -13.92
C LEU A 90 16.25 -0.10 -15.27
N GLU A 91 17.21 -1.00 -15.38
CA GLU A 91 17.94 -1.24 -16.62
C GLU A 91 17.14 -2.11 -17.60
N ARG A 92 17.48 -2.01 -18.89
CA ARG A 92 16.91 -2.82 -19.98
C ARG A 92 15.40 -2.61 -20.12
N TYR A 93 14.96 -1.37 -19.97
CA TYR A 93 13.61 -0.94 -20.27
C TYR A 93 13.45 -0.74 -21.79
N ASP A 94 12.43 -1.36 -22.38
CA ASP A 94 12.03 -1.19 -23.78
C ASP A 94 10.86 -0.19 -23.87
N ASP A 95 11.08 0.96 -24.51
CA ASP A 95 10.10 2.02 -24.66
C ASP A 95 8.94 1.64 -25.59
N GLN A 96 9.20 0.76 -26.56
CA GLN A 96 8.19 0.32 -27.52
C GLN A 96 7.17 -0.64 -26.88
N SER A 97 7.65 -1.67 -26.20
CA SER A 97 6.80 -2.68 -25.57
C SER A 97 6.38 -2.32 -24.13
N HIS A 98 7.09 -1.40 -23.48
CA HIS A 98 6.90 -1.05 -22.06
C HIS A 98 7.10 -2.25 -21.13
N TYR A 99 8.22 -2.94 -21.34
CA TYR A 99 8.69 -4.07 -20.52
C TYR A 99 10.13 -3.86 -20.07
N ILE A 100 10.49 -4.48 -18.94
CA ILE A 100 11.88 -4.77 -18.62
C ILE A 100 12.27 -6.07 -19.34
N VAL A 101 13.37 -6.05 -20.08
CA VAL A 101 13.86 -7.15 -20.89
C VAL A 101 15.20 -7.64 -20.32
N PRO A 102 15.20 -8.58 -19.36
CA PRO A 102 16.43 -9.05 -18.74
C PRO A 102 17.43 -9.63 -19.75
N GLY A 103 16.97 -10.13 -20.90
CA GLY A 103 17.83 -10.63 -21.98
C GLY A 103 18.60 -9.54 -22.75
N GLY A 104 18.24 -8.25 -22.60
CA GLY A 104 18.86 -7.13 -23.33
C GLY A 104 18.56 -7.08 -24.83
N ALA A 105 17.71 -7.99 -25.33
CA ALA A 105 17.20 -7.98 -26.69
C ALA A 105 15.78 -8.54 -26.70
N TYR A 106 14.88 -7.90 -27.46
CA TYR A 106 13.50 -8.30 -27.60
C TYR A 106 13.04 -8.03 -29.03
N GLU A 107 12.37 -9.01 -29.65
CA GLU A 107 11.89 -8.92 -31.04
C GLU A 107 12.95 -8.43 -32.05
N GLY A 108 14.19 -8.90 -31.92
CA GLY A 108 15.30 -8.55 -32.83
C GLY A 108 15.93 -7.17 -32.59
N ARG A 109 15.42 -6.39 -31.63
CA ARG A 109 15.97 -5.08 -31.23
C ARG A 109 16.83 -5.24 -29.99
N ARG A 110 17.93 -4.48 -29.91
CA ARG A 110 18.72 -4.35 -28.67
C ARG A 110 17.99 -3.42 -27.71
N VAL A 111 17.81 -3.86 -26.46
CA VAL A 111 17.15 -3.10 -25.40
C VAL A 111 18.21 -2.66 -24.41
N ALA A 112 18.60 -1.38 -24.50
CA ALA A 112 19.61 -0.77 -23.64
C ALA A 112 19.05 0.31 -22.72
N GLY A 113 17.82 0.78 -22.95
CA GLY A 113 17.24 1.90 -22.22
C GLY A 113 17.13 1.67 -20.71
N ALA A 114 17.14 2.76 -19.95
CA ALA A 114 17.04 2.74 -18.50
C ALA A 114 16.05 3.80 -17.98
N LEU A 115 15.29 3.43 -16.95
CA LEU A 115 14.49 4.37 -16.17
C LEU A 115 15.23 4.72 -14.88
N TYR A 116 15.51 6.00 -14.68
CA TYR A 116 16.13 6.50 -13.46
C TYR A 116 15.05 7.08 -12.55
N PHE A 117 14.91 6.53 -11.35
CA PHE A 117 13.89 6.91 -10.38
C PHE A 117 14.49 7.71 -9.23
N VAL A 118 13.80 8.78 -8.85
CA VAL A 118 14.08 9.56 -7.64
C VAL A 118 12.81 9.65 -6.80
N ARG A 119 12.96 9.49 -5.49
CA ARG A 119 11.91 9.70 -4.50
C ARG A 119 12.48 10.52 -3.34
N LEU A 120 11.94 11.71 -3.13
CA LEU A 120 12.24 12.51 -1.93
C LEU A 120 11.72 11.80 -0.67
N HIS A 121 12.42 11.94 0.44
CA HIS A 121 11.94 11.49 1.75
C HIS A 121 10.80 12.38 2.24
N GLN A 122 9.97 11.86 3.17
CA GLN A 122 8.70 12.50 3.53
C GLN A 122 8.86 13.94 4.03
N GLU A 123 9.90 14.23 4.81
CA GLU A 123 10.15 15.57 5.37
C GLU A 123 10.40 16.61 4.26
N ILE A 124 11.08 16.21 3.18
CA ILE A 124 11.37 17.06 2.04
C ILE A 124 10.14 17.19 1.12
N GLN A 125 9.36 16.12 0.94
CA GLN A 125 8.10 16.17 0.17
C GLN A 125 7.07 17.17 0.75
N GLU A 126 7.05 17.34 2.07
CA GLU A 126 6.17 18.31 2.75
C GLU A 126 6.61 19.76 2.48
N VAL A 127 7.92 20.02 2.33
CA VAL A 127 8.50 21.35 2.10
C VAL A 127 8.47 21.74 0.62
N THR A 128 8.66 20.77 -0.29
CA THR A 128 8.62 21.04 -1.74
C THR A 128 7.23 21.33 -2.28
N GLY A 129 6.20 21.36 -1.41
CA GLY A 129 4.85 21.84 -1.72
C GLY A 129 4.26 21.22 -2.99
N GLU A 130 3.52 20.12 -2.87
CA GLU A 130 2.61 19.65 -3.93
C GLU A 130 3.24 19.42 -5.35
N GLY A 131 4.56 19.22 -5.42
CA GLY A 131 5.40 19.42 -6.60
C GLY A 131 5.61 18.22 -7.55
N ALA A 132 5.72 18.53 -8.85
CA ALA A 132 5.89 17.69 -10.05
C ALA A 132 4.99 16.47 -10.28
N ALA A 133 4.86 15.56 -9.30
CA ALA A 133 4.03 14.36 -9.42
C ALA A 133 2.55 14.73 -9.66
N ARG A 134 2.04 15.81 -9.04
CA ARG A 134 0.66 16.31 -9.17
C ARG A 134 0.39 17.01 -10.51
N ARG A 135 1.40 17.61 -11.16
CA ARG A 135 1.28 18.18 -12.52
C ARG A 135 1.13 17.09 -13.59
N LEU A 136 1.75 15.93 -13.33
CA LEU A 136 1.77 14.77 -14.22
C LEU A 136 0.59 13.83 -13.98
N LEU A 137 0.25 13.63 -12.72
CA LEU A 137 -0.86 12.82 -12.25
C LEU A 137 -1.95 13.78 -11.79
N ARG A 138 -2.91 14.11 -12.66
CA ARG A 138 -4.17 14.71 -12.18
C ARG A 138 -4.88 13.67 -11.31
N SER A 139 -4.58 13.66 -10.01
CA SER A 139 -5.36 13.07 -8.91
C SER A 139 -4.65 13.43 -7.61
N GLU A 140 -5.37 14.08 -6.69
CA GLU A 140 -4.84 14.49 -5.38
C GLU A 140 -4.61 13.27 -4.47
N PRO A 141 -3.63 13.35 -3.56
CA PRO A 141 -4.04 13.36 -2.14
C PRO A 141 -3.18 14.22 -1.19
N GLU A 142 -3.80 14.51 -0.04
CA GLU A 142 -3.40 15.43 1.04
C GLU A 142 -2.80 14.71 2.29
N PRO A 143 -2.26 15.45 3.30
CA PRO A 143 -1.07 15.06 4.05
C PRO A 143 -1.24 13.93 5.07
N PHE A 144 -0.08 13.35 5.42
CA PHE A 144 0.10 12.20 6.29
C PHE A 144 0.48 12.62 7.72
N VAL A 145 0.02 11.87 8.71
CA VAL A 145 0.28 12.14 10.13
C VAL A 145 1.73 11.80 10.48
N ARG A 146 2.44 12.75 11.08
CA ARG A 146 3.83 12.63 11.56
C ARG A 146 3.98 11.49 12.59
N ALA A 147 5.02 10.67 12.42
CA ALA A 147 5.60 9.86 13.49
C ALA A 147 6.87 10.56 14.01
N ALA A 148 7.04 10.57 15.33
CA ALA A 148 7.95 11.45 16.07
C ALA A 148 9.45 11.12 15.93
N VAL A 149 10.23 12.21 15.87
CA VAL A 149 11.62 12.46 16.33
C VAL A 149 12.58 11.26 16.48
N ARG A 150 13.64 11.30 15.66
CA ARG A 150 14.82 10.42 15.71
C ARG A 150 15.57 10.53 17.04
N THR A 151 16.06 9.39 17.55
CA THR A 151 17.19 9.33 18.50
C THR A 151 18.32 8.49 17.91
N PRO A 152 19.59 8.74 18.28
CA PRO A 152 20.74 8.16 17.61
C PRO A 152 20.81 6.64 17.75
N ALA A 153 21.26 5.98 16.68
CA ALA A 153 21.34 4.53 16.54
C ALA A 153 22.27 3.88 17.57
N VAL A 154 21.68 3.34 18.64
CA VAL A 154 22.31 2.28 19.43
C VAL A 154 22.09 0.96 18.67
N ARG A 155 23.18 0.30 18.25
CA ARG A 155 23.14 -1.04 17.64
C ARG A 155 22.53 -2.05 18.62
N LYS A 156 21.20 -2.18 18.63
CA LYS A 156 20.48 -3.24 19.33
C LYS A 156 20.42 -4.50 18.47
N SER A 157 20.54 -5.66 19.11
CA SER A 157 20.53 -6.98 18.50
C SER A 157 19.23 -7.24 17.73
N SER A 158 19.36 -7.70 16.47
CA SER A 158 18.27 -8.16 15.61
C SER A 158 17.37 -9.16 16.33
N LEU A 159 16.05 -8.97 16.24
CA LEU A 159 15.06 -9.84 16.90
C LEU A 159 15.02 -11.21 16.22
N THR A 160 15.07 -12.27 17.01
CA THR A 160 14.89 -13.64 16.50
C THR A 160 13.43 -13.93 16.18
N LYS A 161 13.17 -14.95 15.33
CA LYS A 161 11.80 -15.40 15.03
C LYS A 161 10.99 -15.68 16.30
N LYS A 162 11.58 -16.36 17.29
CA LYS A 162 10.90 -16.73 18.54
C LYS A 162 10.53 -15.49 19.36
N GLN A 163 11.42 -14.50 19.43
CA GLN A 163 11.11 -13.23 20.11
C GLN A 163 9.99 -12.47 19.41
N VAL A 164 9.98 -12.44 18.07
CA VAL A 164 8.87 -11.80 17.31
C VAL A 164 7.55 -12.49 17.60
N GLU A 165 7.53 -13.83 17.62
CA GLU A 165 6.35 -14.64 17.94
C GLU A 165 5.83 -14.37 19.37
N GLU A 166 6.73 -14.35 20.37
CA GLU A 166 6.38 -14.05 21.76
C GLU A 166 5.83 -12.61 21.92
N LEU A 167 6.45 -11.63 21.25
CA LEU A 167 6.02 -10.23 21.30
C LEU A 167 4.62 -10.03 20.69
N VAL A 168 4.36 -10.63 19.52
CA VAL A 168 3.04 -10.60 18.88
C VAL A 168 2.01 -11.34 19.74
N GLY A 169 2.38 -12.51 20.27
CA GLY A 169 1.51 -13.30 21.17
C GLY A 169 1.14 -12.54 22.44
N ALA A 170 2.05 -11.74 23.00
CA ALA A 170 1.81 -10.88 24.16
C ALA A 170 1.15 -9.53 23.81
N ASN A 171 0.87 -9.25 22.53
CA ASN A 171 0.39 -7.96 22.03
C ASN A 171 1.31 -6.78 22.41
N ARG A 172 2.63 -7.01 22.44
CA ARG A 172 3.67 -6.02 22.77
C ARG A 172 4.39 -5.60 21.50
N ILE A 173 4.01 -4.46 20.94
CA ILE A 173 4.39 -4.07 19.58
C ILE A 173 5.60 -3.11 19.58
N GLU A 174 5.84 -2.39 20.68
CA GLU A 174 6.86 -1.36 20.79
C GLU A 174 8.26 -1.86 20.39
N PRO A 175 8.74 -3.04 20.86
CA PRO A 175 10.06 -3.53 20.46
C PRO A 175 10.17 -3.89 18.97
N LEU A 176 9.05 -4.24 18.33
CA LEU A 176 8.99 -4.52 16.89
C LEU A 176 9.08 -3.23 16.07
N LEU A 177 8.49 -2.13 16.55
CA LEU A 177 8.62 -0.81 15.95
C LEU A 177 10.05 -0.27 16.11
N GLU A 178 10.66 -0.44 17.28
CA GLU A 178 12.07 -0.08 17.49
C GLU A 178 13.00 -0.83 16.51
N ALA A 179 12.78 -2.14 16.34
CA ALA A 179 13.56 -2.94 15.39
C ALA A 179 13.33 -2.51 13.93
N ALA A 180 12.09 -2.15 13.57
CA ALA A 180 11.76 -1.62 12.26
C ALA A 180 12.46 -0.27 11.98
N ALA A 181 12.42 0.65 12.95
CA ALA A 181 13.09 1.95 12.88
C ALA A 181 14.63 1.80 12.80
N ALA A 182 15.18 0.78 13.45
CA ALA A 182 16.59 0.40 13.33
C ALA A 182 16.95 -0.32 12.01
N GLN A 183 16.02 -0.36 11.04
CA GLN A 183 16.16 -0.99 9.74
C GLN A 183 16.46 -2.51 9.78
N ASP A 184 15.98 -3.22 10.81
CA ASP A 184 16.04 -4.68 10.83
C ASP A 184 15.03 -5.29 9.85
N LYS A 185 15.46 -5.46 8.60
CA LYS A 185 14.66 -6.04 7.51
C LYS A 185 14.16 -7.46 7.82
N LYS A 186 14.71 -8.15 8.84
CA LYS A 186 14.25 -9.50 9.22
C LYS A 186 12.92 -9.49 9.95
N VAL A 187 12.57 -8.41 10.65
CA VAL A 187 11.28 -8.29 11.35
C VAL A 187 10.12 -8.48 10.39
N LEU A 188 10.16 -7.85 9.23
CA LEU A 188 9.12 -7.98 8.20
C LEU A 188 8.96 -9.43 7.74
N ARG A 189 10.07 -10.10 7.45
CA ARG A 189 10.10 -11.52 7.04
C ARG A 189 9.61 -12.46 8.15
N HIS A 190 9.95 -12.17 9.41
CA HIS A 190 9.49 -12.97 10.55
C HIS A 190 7.99 -12.85 10.73
N LEU A 191 7.45 -11.64 10.67
CA LEU A 191 6.00 -11.39 10.74
C LEU A 191 5.25 -12.02 9.57
N GLN A 192 5.73 -11.87 8.33
CA GLN A 192 5.11 -12.49 7.14
C GLN A 192 4.93 -14.01 7.32
N ARG A 193 5.94 -14.70 7.86
CA ARG A 193 5.86 -16.16 8.10
C ARG A 193 4.83 -16.57 9.16
N LEU A 194 4.46 -15.66 10.05
CA LEU A 194 3.49 -15.91 11.12
C LEU A 194 2.03 -15.77 10.65
N LEU A 195 1.79 -15.22 9.45
CA LEU A 195 0.46 -15.10 8.85
C LEU A 195 -0.23 -16.45 8.61
N CYS A 196 0.53 -17.53 8.43
CA CYS A 196 0.00 -18.88 8.23
C CYS A 196 -0.28 -19.63 9.54
N SER A 197 -0.27 -18.96 10.71
CA SER A 197 -0.58 -19.61 11.99
C SER A 197 -2.00 -20.17 12.02
N GLY A 198 -2.22 -21.31 12.69
CA GLY A 198 -3.56 -21.88 12.89
C GLY A 198 -4.43 -21.07 13.85
N ASP A 199 -3.83 -20.34 14.79
CA ASP A 199 -4.54 -19.50 15.76
C ASP A 199 -5.02 -18.19 15.11
N ARG A 200 -6.34 -18.00 15.06
CA ARG A 200 -6.99 -16.83 14.45
C ARG A 200 -6.68 -15.53 15.18
N LEU A 201 -6.68 -15.51 16.52
CA LEU A 201 -6.37 -14.30 17.28
C LEU A 201 -4.92 -13.89 17.03
N PHE A 202 -4.02 -14.88 17.06
CA PHE A 202 -2.61 -14.64 16.77
C PHE A 202 -2.42 -14.09 15.35
N ARG A 203 -3.09 -14.65 14.33
CA ARG A 203 -3.06 -14.11 12.96
C ARG A 203 -3.48 -12.65 12.89
N PHE A 204 -4.58 -12.27 13.55
CA PHE A 204 -5.01 -10.86 13.55
C PHE A 204 -4.00 -9.92 14.21
N ARG A 205 -3.36 -10.36 15.29
CA ARG A 205 -2.27 -9.58 15.91
C ARG A 205 -1.07 -9.45 14.97
N VAL A 206 -0.74 -10.50 14.21
CA VAL A 206 0.30 -10.44 13.18
C VAL A 206 -0.08 -9.43 12.09
N THR A 207 -1.32 -9.45 11.58
CA THR A 207 -1.76 -8.51 10.52
C THR A 207 -1.71 -7.06 10.98
N GLU A 208 -2.22 -6.77 12.19
CA GLU A 208 -2.17 -5.42 12.77
C GLU A 208 -0.72 -4.96 12.98
N THR A 209 0.12 -5.85 13.55
CA THR A 209 1.54 -5.57 13.77
C THR A 209 2.28 -5.31 12.45
N LEU A 210 1.98 -6.08 11.39
CA LEU A 210 2.53 -5.87 10.06
C LEU A 210 2.16 -4.49 9.52
N GLY A 211 0.91 -4.03 9.69
CA GLY A 211 0.51 -2.68 9.28
C GLY A 211 1.37 -1.61 9.94
N ARG A 212 1.48 -1.66 11.27
CA ARG A 212 2.25 -0.68 12.06
C ARG A 212 3.75 -0.69 11.74
N VAL A 213 4.36 -1.87 11.67
CA VAL A 213 5.77 -2.04 11.28
C VAL A 213 6.02 -1.57 9.86
N SER A 214 5.10 -1.86 8.94
CA SER A 214 5.22 -1.46 7.54
C SER A 214 5.21 0.05 7.36
N ALA A 215 4.42 0.78 8.15
CA ALA A 215 4.45 2.24 8.13
C ALA A 215 5.80 2.82 8.57
N VAL A 216 6.41 2.25 9.61
CA VAL A 216 7.75 2.67 10.07
C VAL A 216 8.81 2.41 9.01
N ILE A 217 8.77 1.24 8.36
CA ILE A 217 9.74 0.89 7.29
C ILE A 217 9.52 1.79 6.07
N ALA A 218 8.26 1.99 5.67
CA ALA A 218 7.91 2.70 4.44
C ALA A 218 8.14 4.21 4.48
N ALA A 219 8.25 4.79 5.68
CA ALA A 219 8.66 6.19 5.85
C ALA A 219 10.08 6.43 5.31
N GLU A 220 10.96 5.43 5.42
CA GLU A 220 12.35 5.49 4.95
C GLU A 220 12.51 4.87 3.54
N ASP A 221 12.14 3.59 3.38
CA ASP A 221 12.21 2.85 2.12
C ASP A 221 10.94 2.01 1.95
N PRO A 222 10.01 2.40 1.06
CA PRO A 222 8.77 1.65 0.84
C PRO A 222 8.98 0.34 0.07
N ALA A 223 10.13 0.12 -0.58
CA ALA A 223 10.34 -1.02 -1.46
C ALA A 223 10.19 -2.40 -0.79
N PRO A 224 10.72 -2.65 0.44
CA PRO A 224 10.52 -3.92 1.13
C PRO A 224 9.05 -4.21 1.42
N VAL A 225 8.25 -3.19 1.75
CA VAL A 225 6.82 -3.32 2.03
C VAL A 225 6.03 -3.54 0.73
N ALA A 226 6.40 -2.84 -0.35
CA ALA A 226 5.82 -3.08 -1.67
C ALA A 226 6.05 -4.53 -2.15
N ASN A 227 7.26 -5.06 -1.96
CA ASN A 227 7.56 -6.46 -2.26
C ASN A 227 6.71 -7.41 -1.40
N LEU A 228 6.53 -7.13 -0.12
CA LEU A 228 5.62 -7.90 0.73
C LEU A 228 4.19 -7.87 0.19
N LEU A 229 3.65 -6.71 -0.17
CA LEU A 229 2.29 -6.58 -0.74
C LEU A 229 2.14 -7.37 -2.05
N GLN A 230 3.15 -7.35 -2.92
CA GLN A 230 3.16 -8.16 -4.14
C GLN A 230 3.21 -9.65 -3.83
N GLU A 231 4.05 -10.08 -2.89
CA GLU A 231 4.12 -11.48 -2.47
C GLU A 231 2.78 -11.97 -1.88
N LEU A 232 2.13 -11.14 -1.05
CA LEU A 232 0.80 -11.42 -0.51
C LEU A 232 -0.28 -11.46 -1.61
N ALA A 233 -0.23 -10.57 -2.58
CA ALA A 233 -1.17 -10.57 -3.71
C ALA A 233 -0.99 -11.83 -4.59
N ASN A 234 0.26 -12.25 -4.81
CA ASN A 234 0.60 -13.39 -5.65
C ASN A 234 0.45 -14.75 -4.94
N SER A 235 0.36 -14.77 -3.61
CA SER A 235 0.26 -16.03 -2.85
C SER A 235 -1.01 -16.83 -3.17
N PHE A 236 -2.03 -16.17 -3.71
CA PHE A 236 -3.29 -16.79 -4.18
C PHE A 236 -3.16 -17.52 -5.53
N GLN A 237 -2.10 -17.28 -6.29
CA GLN A 237 -1.88 -17.98 -7.57
C GLN A 237 -1.42 -19.42 -7.37
N TYR A 238 -0.88 -19.75 -6.19
CA TYR A 238 -0.38 -21.08 -5.86
C TYR A 238 -1.34 -21.77 -4.90
N SER A 239 -2.06 -22.80 -5.37
CA SER A 239 -3.09 -23.54 -4.62
C SER A 239 -2.59 -24.25 -3.35
N ALA A 240 -1.27 -24.25 -3.09
CA ALA A 240 -0.63 -24.91 -1.95
C ALA A 240 -0.28 -23.97 -0.78
N ALA A 241 -0.46 -22.65 -0.92
CA ALA A 241 -0.15 -21.69 0.15
C ALA A 241 -1.38 -21.44 1.04
N SER A 242 -1.25 -21.65 2.36
CA SER A 242 -2.25 -21.22 3.34
C SER A 242 -2.25 -19.70 3.46
N ASN A 243 -3.20 -19.04 2.80
CA ASN A 243 -3.25 -17.57 2.67
C ASN A 243 -4.12 -16.87 3.74
N TRP A 244 -4.32 -17.51 4.91
CA TRP A 244 -5.35 -17.19 5.92
C TRP A 244 -5.25 -15.83 6.61
N GLY A 245 -4.30 -14.97 6.25
CA GLY A 245 -4.16 -13.60 6.77
C GLY A 245 -3.68 -12.60 5.73
N ALA A 246 -3.56 -13.00 4.45
CA ALA A 246 -2.91 -12.17 3.44
C ALA A 246 -3.75 -10.93 3.07
N LEU A 247 -5.05 -11.07 2.85
CA LEU A 247 -5.93 -9.93 2.51
C LEU A 247 -6.11 -8.96 3.68
N GLU A 248 -6.18 -9.48 4.91
CA GLU A 248 -6.25 -8.65 6.11
C GLU A 248 -4.92 -7.92 6.35
N ALA A 249 -3.77 -8.58 6.17
CA ALA A 249 -2.46 -7.93 6.22
C ALA A 249 -2.33 -6.83 5.17
N MET A 250 -2.79 -7.07 3.93
CA MET A 250 -2.80 -6.03 2.89
C MET A 250 -3.65 -4.84 3.33
N GLY A 251 -4.85 -5.07 3.86
CA GLY A 251 -5.72 -4.01 4.40
C GLY A 251 -5.05 -3.21 5.52
N GLU A 252 -4.39 -3.88 6.46
CA GLU A 252 -3.66 -3.24 7.57
C GLU A 252 -2.47 -2.41 7.09
N ILE A 253 -1.68 -2.92 6.14
CA ILE A 253 -0.55 -2.18 5.54
C ILE A 253 -1.05 -0.94 4.80
N ILE A 254 -2.10 -1.09 3.98
CA ILE A 254 -2.70 0.02 3.24
C ILE A 254 -3.28 1.05 4.21
N ALA A 255 -3.94 0.63 5.29
CA ALA A 255 -4.55 1.54 6.25
C ALA A 255 -3.50 2.35 7.05
N HIS A 256 -2.32 1.78 7.31
CA HIS A 256 -1.24 2.46 8.01
C HIS A 256 -0.33 3.29 7.10
N ALA A 257 -0.37 3.10 5.79
CA ALA A 257 0.38 3.89 4.80
C ALA A 257 -0.40 4.13 3.48
N PRO A 258 -1.64 4.70 3.53
CA PRO A 258 -2.51 4.81 2.36
C PRO A 258 -1.97 5.71 1.24
N GLY A 259 -1.21 6.75 1.56
CA GLY A 259 -0.58 7.61 0.54
C GLY A 259 0.47 6.89 -0.31
N VAL A 260 1.11 5.85 0.24
CA VAL A 260 2.14 5.08 -0.46
C VAL A 260 1.55 3.84 -1.14
N PHE A 261 0.65 3.14 -0.44
CA PHE A 261 0.14 1.82 -0.87
C PHE A 261 -1.32 1.80 -1.29
N GLY A 262 -2.02 2.94 -1.33
CA GLY A 262 -3.42 3.02 -1.77
C GLY A 262 -3.67 2.42 -3.16
N GLY A 263 -2.65 2.40 -4.03
CA GLY A 263 -2.70 1.73 -5.33
C GLY A 263 -2.95 0.22 -5.27
N TYR A 264 -2.74 -0.45 -4.14
CA TYR A 264 -3.01 -1.89 -3.96
C TYR A 264 -4.47 -2.20 -3.62
N ILE A 265 -5.27 -1.19 -3.28
CA ILE A 265 -6.69 -1.35 -2.95
C ILE A 265 -7.48 -2.15 -4.03
N PRO A 266 -7.29 -1.92 -5.35
CA PRO A 266 -7.93 -2.73 -6.38
C PRO A 266 -7.68 -4.23 -6.31
N VAL A 267 -6.56 -4.66 -5.71
CA VAL A 267 -6.28 -6.09 -5.51
C VAL A 267 -7.29 -6.71 -4.55
N LEU A 268 -7.65 -6.02 -3.45
CA LEU A 268 -8.65 -6.49 -2.50
C LEU A 268 -10.02 -6.70 -3.17
N TYR A 269 -10.37 -5.85 -4.15
CA TYR A 269 -11.65 -5.95 -4.86
C TYR A 269 -11.77 -7.18 -5.75
N GLN A 270 -10.65 -7.70 -6.25
CA GLN A 270 -10.63 -8.91 -7.08
C GLN A 270 -11.17 -10.12 -6.29
N PHE A 271 -10.94 -10.15 -4.97
CA PHE A 271 -11.36 -11.25 -4.10
C PHE A 271 -12.80 -11.12 -3.58
N LEU A 272 -13.50 -10.02 -3.87
CA LEU A 272 -14.91 -9.87 -3.45
C LEU A 272 -15.87 -10.86 -4.14
N GLN A 273 -15.50 -11.44 -5.29
CA GLN A 273 -16.33 -12.48 -5.93
C GLN A 273 -16.13 -13.87 -5.32
N ASP A 274 -14.98 -14.14 -4.71
CA ASP A 274 -14.66 -15.44 -4.15
C ASP A 274 -15.35 -15.63 -2.80
N GLU A 275 -16.35 -16.52 -2.70
CA GLU A 275 -17.12 -16.75 -1.48
C GLU A 275 -16.28 -17.13 -0.26
N GLY A 276 -15.17 -17.85 -0.47
CA GLY A 276 -14.28 -18.29 0.62
C GLY A 276 -13.36 -17.18 1.12
N LEU A 277 -13.00 -16.24 0.24
CA LEU A 277 -12.08 -15.13 0.55
C LEU A 277 -12.78 -13.80 0.82
N ARG A 278 -14.06 -13.68 0.44
CA ARG A 278 -14.86 -12.47 0.58
C ARG A 278 -14.87 -11.89 2.00
N PRO A 279 -15.03 -12.67 3.09
CA PRO A 279 -14.96 -12.12 4.44
C PRO A 279 -13.64 -11.39 4.72
N GLN A 280 -12.50 -11.97 4.31
CA GLN A 280 -11.18 -11.36 4.53
C GLN A 280 -10.97 -10.14 3.62
N ALA A 281 -11.45 -10.20 2.38
CA ALA A 281 -11.41 -9.06 1.45
C ALA A 281 -12.23 -7.87 1.99
N VAL A 282 -13.47 -8.12 2.42
CA VAL A 282 -14.34 -7.11 3.01
C VAL A 282 -13.72 -6.54 4.29
N ARG A 283 -13.15 -7.38 5.16
CA ARG A 283 -12.44 -6.92 6.35
C ARG A 283 -11.24 -6.03 6.00
N GLY A 284 -10.40 -6.45 5.05
CA GLY A 284 -9.27 -5.63 4.59
C GLY A 284 -9.69 -4.27 4.05
N ILE A 285 -10.77 -4.22 3.26
CA ILE A 285 -11.37 -2.97 2.77
C ILE A 285 -11.92 -2.13 3.93
N GLY A 286 -12.57 -2.76 4.91
CA GLY A 286 -13.08 -2.09 6.10
C GLY A 286 -11.99 -1.48 6.97
N THR A 287 -10.85 -2.16 7.09
CA THR A 287 -9.67 -1.62 7.78
C THR A 287 -9.18 -0.34 7.11
N VAL A 288 -9.13 -0.31 5.76
CA VAL A 288 -8.81 0.91 5.01
C VAL A 288 -9.89 1.97 5.21
N ALA A 289 -11.17 1.60 5.12
CA ALA A 289 -12.31 2.51 5.30
C ALA A 289 -12.31 3.21 6.67
N ARG A 290 -11.83 2.53 7.72
CA ARG A 290 -11.72 3.08 9.07
C ARG A 290 -10.78 4.29 9.14
N VAL A 291 -9.72 4.30 8.33
CA VAL A 291 -8.69 5.35 8.34
C VAL A 291 -8.89 6.36 7.20
N ARG A 292 -9.20 5.89 5.99
CA ARG A 292 -9.35 6.68 4.75
C ARG A 292 -10.59 6.23 3.97
N PRO A 293 -11.81 6.55 4.44
CA PRO A 293 -13.06 6.11 3.83
C PRO A 293 -13.22 6.52 2.35
N GLU A 294 -12.66 7.66 1.96
CA GLU A 294 -12.70 8.19 0.60
C GLU A 294 -12.04 7.28 -0.43
N LEU A 295 -11.00 6.53 -0.07
CA LEU A 295 -10.28 5.66 -1.00
C LEU A 295 -11.09 4.44 -1.45
N VAL A 296 -12.09 4.05 -0.65
CA VAL A 296 -12.89 2.84 -0.90
C VAL A 296 -14.39 3.12 -1.01
N ARG A 297 -14.81 4.39 -0.89
CA ARG A 297 -16.22 4.81 -0.95
C ARG A 297 -16.96 4.34 -2.20
N TRP A 298 -16.27 4.26 -3.33
CA TRP A 298 -16.86 3.80 -4.59
C TRP A 298 -17.38 2.35 -4.54
N THR A 299 -16.94 1.55 -3.56
CA THR A 299 -17.39 0.16 -3.39
C THR A 299 -18.76 0.02 -2.74
N ILE A 300 -19.35 1.10 -2.21
CA ILE A 300 -20.65 1.07 -1.51
C ILE A 300 -21.72 0.29 -2.29
N PRO A 301 -21.99 0.54 -3.59
CA PRO A 301 -23.06 -0.15 -4.31
C PRO A 301 -22.89 -1.68 -4.30
N ARG A 302 -21.64 -2.15 -4.35
CA ARG A 302 -21.33 -3.58 -4.30
C ARG A 302 -21.44 -4.14 -2.89
N LEU A 303 -20.98 -3.40 -1.88
CA LEU A 303 -21.10 -3.79 -0.48
C LEU A 303 -22.56 -3.92 -0.04
N LEU A 304 -23.47 -3.09 -0.56
CA LEU A 304 -24.91 -3.22 -0.26
C LEU A 304 -25.46 -4.62 -0.58
N LEU A 305 -24.97 -5.26 -1.64
CA LEU A 305 -25.38 -6.62 -2.01
C LEU A 305 -24.97 -7.66 -0.95
N PHE A 306 -23.86 -7.42 -0.25
CA PHE A 306 -23.31 -8.34 0.74
C PHE A 306 -24.00 -8.26 2.11
N LEU A 307 -24.91 -7.30 2.33
CA LEU A 307 -25.79 -7.32 3.51
C LEU A 307 -26.73 -8.54 3.52
N GLN A 308 -26.98 -9.14 2.35
CA GLN A 308 -27.78 -10.35 2.17
C GLN A 308 -26.93 -11.59 1.84
N ASP A 309 -25.61 -11.51 1.96
CA ASP A 309 -24.70 -12.63 1.70
C ASP A 309 -25.04 -13.83 2.60
N PRO A 310 -25.00 -15.10 2.13
CA PRO A 310 -25.31 -16.25 2.98
C PRO A 310 -24.36 -16.40 4.18
N ASN A 311 -23.10 -15.96 4.06
CA ASN A 311 -22.10 -16.04 5.12
C ASN A 311 -22.31 -14.91 6.16
N PRO A 312 -22.57 -15.23 7.44
CA PRO A 312 -22.77 -14.22 8.48
C PRO A 312 -21.54 -13.34 8.72
N GLU A 313 -20.33 -13.85 8.54
CA GLU A 313 -19.09 -13.07 8.68
C GLU A 313 -18.98 -12.00 7.59
N THR A 314 -19.35 -12.34 6.35
CA THR A 314 -19.45 -11.36 5.26
C THR A 314 -20.49 -10.28 5.60
N ARG A 315 -21.69 -10.67 6.05
CA ARG A 315 -22.75 -9.71 6.41
C ARG A 315 -22.30 -8.76 7.51
N GLY A 316 -21.75 -9.30 8.59
CA GLY A 316 -21.27 -8.54 9.74
C GLY A 316 -20.13 -7.58 9.37
N CYS A 317 -19.11 -8.07 8.65
CA CYS A 317 -18.02 -7.21 8.19
C CYS A 317 -18.50 -6.13 7.22
N THR A 318 -19.44 -6.48 6.33
CA THR A 318 -20.05 -5.51 5.38
C THR A 318 -20.79 -4.40 6.13
N ALA A 319 -21.57 -4.74 7.16
CA ALA A 319 -22.24 -3.76 8.00
C ALA A 319 -21.23 -2.80 8.64
N TRP A 320 -20.18 -3.35 9.24
CA TRP A 320 -19.09 -2.56 9.82
C TRP A 320 -18.42 -1.62 8.80
N VAL A 321 -18.11 -2.09 7.59
CA VAL A 321 -17.51 -1.26 6.54
C VAL A 321 -18.45 -0.11 6.14
N LEU A 322 -19.74 -0.40 5.93
CA LEU A 322 -20.73 0.62 5.54
C LEU A 322 -20.94 1.67 6.64
N GLY A 323 -20.83 1.28 7.91
CA GLY A 323 -20.80 2.19 9.05
C GLY A 323 -19.60 3.14 9.01
N ASN A 324 -18.39 2.61 8.79
CA ASN A 324 -17.16 3.40 8.66
C ASN A 324 -17.20 4.37 7.47
N LEU A 325 -17.87 3.97 6.39
CA LEU A 325 -18.08 4.80 5.20
C LEU A 325 -19.18 5.85 5.33
N ALA A 326 -19.92 5.85 6.45
CA ALA A 326 -21.11 6.68 6.65
C ALA A 326 -22.12 6.56 5.48
N ALA A 327 -22.31 5.34 4.96
CA ALA A 327 -23.13 5.07 3.77
C ALA A 327 -24.62 5.20 4.09
N SER A 328 -25.18 6.40 3.89
CA SER A 328 -26.60 6.71 4.19
C SER A 328 -27.60 5.79 3.47
N GLU A 329 -27.25 5.36 2.28
CA GLU A 329 -28.02 4.47 1.40
C GLU A 329 -28.09 3.04 1.95
N ALA A 330 -27.19 2.67 2.87
CA ALA A 330 -27.19 1.37 3.53
C ALA A 330 -28.23 1.25 4.65
N ARG A 331 -28.82 2.35 5.12
CA ARG A 331 -29.75 2.37 6.27
C ARG A 331 -30.87 1.33 6.15
N PRO A 332 -31.60 1.20 5.01
CA PRO A 332 -32.67 0.19 4.91
C PRO A 332 -32.14 -1.24 5.01
N GLY A 333 -31.00 -1.52 4.37
CA GLY A 333 -30.38 -2.84 4.39
C GLY A 333 -29.83 -3.22 5.76
N LEU A 334 -29.22 -2.27 6.47
CA LEU A 334 -28.73 -2.45 7.83
C LEU A 334 -29.87 -2.69 8.82
N ALA A 335 -30.96 -1.91 8.73
CA ALA A 335 -32.14 -2.10 9.57
C ALA A 335 -32.78 -3.48 9.37
N ALA A 336 -32.80 -4.00 8.14
CA ALA A 336 -33.32 -5.32 7.82
C ALA A 336 -32.53 -6.47 8.47
N ILE A 337 -31.25 -6.26 8.80
CA ILE A 337 -30.40 -7.28 9.45
C ILE A 337 -30.10 -6.97 10.92
N ALA A 338 -30.60 -5.86 11.48
CA ALA A 338 -30.34 -5.46 12.86
C ALA A 338 -30.87 -6.45 13.92
N GLY A 339 -31.88 -7.25 13.58
CA GLY A 339 -32.43 -8.31 14.46
C GLY A 339 -31.74 -9.68 14.32
N ARG A 340 -30.68 -9.79 13.53
CA ARG A 340 -29.99 -11.07 13.26
C ARG A 340 -29.09 -11.48 14.43
N GLU A 341 -29.27 -12.70 14.93
CA GLU A 341 -28.56 -13.23 16.10
C GLU A 341 -27.35 -14.12 15.74
N GLU A 342 -27.10 -14.34 14.45
CA GLU A 342 -25.95 -15.12 13.99
C GLU A 342 -24.65 -14.52 14.56
N ALA A 343 -23.93 -15.34 15.32
CA ALA A 343 -22.69 -14.93 15.97
C ALA A 343 -21.52 -14.91 14.98
N VAL A 344 -20.68 -13.89 15.10
CA VAL A 344 -19.45 -13.69 14.35
C VAL A 344 -18.31 -13.34 15.31
N GLU A 345 -17.12 -13.85 15.00
CA GLU A 345 -15.90 -13.45 15.69
C GLU A 345 -15.41 -12.12 15.09
N PHE A 346 -15.38 -11.07 15.89
CA PHE A 346 -14.99 -9.75 15.48
C PHE A 346 -13.71 -9.32 16.20
N TYR A 347 -12.62 -9.16 15.44
CA TYR A 347 -11.37 -8.65 15.96
C TYR A 347 -11.36 -7.12 16.02
N GLU A 348 -11.03 -6.59 17.20
CA GLU A 348 -10.88 -5.16 17.53
C GLU A 348 -9.83 -5.02 18.66
N ASP A 349 -8.89 -4.09 18.50
CA ASP A 349 -7.88 -3.70 19.49
C ASP A 349 -7.16 -4.89 20.18
N GLY A 350 -6.57 -5.78 19.39
CA GLY A 350 -5.79 -6.90 19.92
C GLY A 350 -6.62 -8.07 20.47
N ARG A 351 -7.95 -8.05 20.33
CA ARG A 351 -8.87 -9.06 20.89
C ARG A 351 -9.92 -9.50 19.88
N ILE A 352 -10.29 -10.78 19.92
CA ILE A 352 -11.50 -11.27 19.27
C ILE A 352 -12.64 -11.20 20.28
N THR A 353 -13.72 -10.54 19.89
CA THR A 353 -14.99 -10.51 20.63
C THR A 353 -16.04 -11.27 19.83
N ARG A 354 -17.00 -11.87 20.52
CA ARG A 354 -18.16 -12.49 19.88
C ARG A 354 -19.26 -11.45 19.77
N LYS A 355 -19.59 -11.02 18.54
CA LYS A 355 -20.70 -10.11 18.24
C LYS A 355 -21.76 -10.83 17.41
N THR A 356 -22.96 -10.29 17.32
CA THR A 356 -23.96 -10.73 16.33
C THR A 356 -23.92 -9.85 15.08
N VAL A 357 -24.44 -10.37 13.96
CA VAL A 357 -24.66 -9.57 12.75
C VAL A 357 -25.54 -8.36 13.06
N GLY A 358 -26.58 -8.54 13.89
CA GLY A 358 -27.47 -7.47 14.34
C GLY A 358 -26.76 -6.37 15.13
N GLN A 359 -25.85 -6.74 16.05
CA GLN A 359 -25.04 -5.78 16.80
C GLN A 359 -24.16 -4.93 15.87
N LEU A 360 -23.46 -5.56 14.93
CA LEU A 360 -22.64 -4.83 13.95
C LEU A 360 -23.46 -3.90 13.05
N ALA A 361 -24.69 -4.32 12.70
CA ALA A 361 -25.60 -3.48 11.93
C ALA A 361 -26.16 -2.29 12.72
N ALA A 362 -26.46 -2.48 14.00
CA ALA A 362 -26.88 -1.41 14.90
C ALA A 362 -25.74 -0.38 15.09
N GLU A 363 -24.52 -0.84 15.40
CA GLU A 363 -23.33 0.01 15.50
C GLU A 363 -23.07 0.79 14.20
N ALA A 364 -23.29 0.16 13.04
CA ALA A 364 -23.16 0.82 11.74
C ALA A 364 -24.21 1.94 11.52
N LEU A 365 -25.46 1.70 11.91
CA LEU A 365 -26.54 2.70 11.85
C LEU A 365 -26.22 3.90 12.73
N GLU A 366 -25.79 3.67 13.97
CA GLU A 366 -25.38 4.71 14.92
C GLU A 366 -24.24 5.56 14.34
N ASN A 367 -23.23 4.91 13.75
CA ASN A 367 -22.10 5.60 13.11
C ASN A 367 -22.53 6.47 11.92
N ILE A 368 -23.45 5.99 11.09
CA ILE A 368 -24.00 6.75 9.96
C ILE A 368 -24.77 7.98 10.47
N GLU A 369 -25.56 7.83 11.54
CA GLU A 369 -26.32 8.92 12.14
C GLU A 369 -25.43 9.99 12.76
N PHE A 370 -24.46 9.57 13.57
CA PHE A 370 -23.51 10.49 14.20
C PHE A 370 -22.74 11.33 13.18
N ARG A 371 -22.29 10.71 12.09
CA ARG A 371 -21.54 11.42 11.03
C ARG A 371 -22.43 12.28 10.13
N SER A 372 -23.71 11.95 10.00
CA SER A 372 -24.68 12.80 9.27
C SER A 372 -24.97 14.13 10.00
N GLN A 373 -24.74 14.19 11.31
CA GLN A 373 -25.02 15.37 12.15
C GLN A 373 -23.82 16.32 12.29
N LYS A 374 -22.61 15.91 11.90
CA LYS A 374 -21.41 16.75 11.95
C LYS A 374 -21.19 17.37 10.57
N PRO A 375 -21.55 18.64 10.31
CA PRO A 375 -21.31 19.25 9.01
C PRO A 375 -19.80 19.31 8.75
N GLU A 376 -19.39 18.96 7.53
CA GLU A 376 -18.02 19.13 7.05
C GLU A 376 -17.61 20.58 7.27
N THR A 377 -16.64 20.81 8.16
CA THR A 377 -16.00 22.10 8.33
C THR A 377 -15.27 22.42 7.01
N LYS A 378 -15.94 23.12 6.11
CA LYS A 378 -15.32 23.67 4.90
C LYS A 378 -14.19 24.58 5.35
N SER A 379 -12.95 24.18 5.09
CA SER A 379 -11.77 25.03 5.20
C SER A 379 -12.02 26.29 4.37
N GLN A 380 -12.32 27.39 5.06
CA GLN A 380 -12.41 28.72 4.47
C GLN A 380 -11.02 29.08 3.96
N LYS A 381 -10.90 29.27 2.64
CA LYS A 381 -9.78 29.99 2.04
C LYS A 381 -9.79 31.42 2.58
N PRO A 382 -8.69 31.93 3.15
CA PRO A 382 -8.57 33.36 3.39
C PRO A 382 -8.40 34.08 2.05
N GLU A 383 -9.08 35.21 1.92
CA GLU A 383 -9.06 36.14 0.78
C GLU A 383 -7.69 36.80 0.56
#